data_AF-A0A9P9Z6L3-F1
#
_entry.id   AF-A0A9P9Z6L3-F1
#
_cell.length_a   1.000
_cell.length_b   1.000
_cell.length_c   1.000
_cell.angle_alpha   90.00
_cell.angle_beta   90.00
_cell.angle_gamma   90.00
#
_symmetry.space_group_name_H-M   'P 1'
#
loop_
_entity.id
_entity.type
_entity.pdbx_description
1 polymer ?
#
loop_
_entity_poly.entity_id
_entity_poly.type
_entity_poly.pdbx_seq_one_letter_code
_entity_poly.pdbx_strand_id
1 'polypeptide(L)'
;MYDKIVGDVQRAFPDARLMLATGLHQIPYGKPAFYWRLRDHGAFLQKIGIVFDTVAPRMSRDFLVVCKDAEQARQAERRLLSAKDTTGVSLFEVDNRGHDLFVTMIYDRDIENDFAFAIGNERFEGLRDDVAFVAIKNGEHDGTGYFVDTGTSPAKDTALSRNEKIGVIGLGYVGLPVAVALAEKFPDVIGFDISQKRVDELRSGNDRTGEIEADRLTACALRVSADADDLADCSFFIVTVPTPIDASRQPDLGPVRSACRLIGPRLRPGAIVVFESTVYPGVTEDVCGPLLEDVSGLKHGQDFALGYSPERINPGDKEHRLETITKIVAADSPQALERITAVYGAIIDAGLHIAPTIKVAEAAKVIENTQRDLNVALMNELSVILDRMDVNTKAVLDAAGTKWNFLRFTPGLVGGHCIGVDPYYLTHASEQLGYRPEVILAGRRINDDMGRHVARKAIKMLIQRGRDVAGAKVAILGLTFKEDVPDLRNSKVPDILDEFADYGVKATIHDPMADPAEAHHEYGLRFTAPETLEQVDVLILAVNHRQYLEQIDTLLTCLHPGGIFIDLKSAVDPAKVPEGVRYWSL
;
A
#
# COMPACT_ATOMS: atom_id res chain seq x y z
N MET A 1 33.58 22.80 -9.40
CA MET A 1 33.27 21.54 -8.66
C MET A 1 31.92 20.97 -9.09
N TYR A 2 30.83 21.74 -9.02
CA TYR A 2 29.51 21.30 -9.51
C TYR A 2 29.51 20.86 -10.96
N ASP A 3 30.08 21.65 -11.88
CA ASP A 3 30.09 21.29 -13.30
C ASP A 3 30.89 20.02 -13.60
N LYS A 4 31.87 19.71 -12.74
CA LYS A 4 32.61 18.46 -12.79
C LYS A 4 31.74 17.30 -12.30
N ILE A 5 31.05 17.45 -11.16
CA ILE A 5 30.13 16.44 -10.61
C ILE A 5 28.96 16.18 -11.58
N VAL A 6 28.31 17.23 -12.08
CA VAL A 6 27.27 17.16 -13.12
C VAL A 6 27.82 16.46 -14.37
N GLY A 7 29.02 16.85 -14.82
CA GLY A 7 29.66 16.23 -15.98
C GLY A 7 29.95 14.74 -15.79
N ASP A 8 30.35 14.32 -14.58
CA ASP A 8 30.64 12.93 -14.24
C ASP A 8 29.35 12.11 -14.09
N VAL A 9 28.32 12.66 -13.43
CA VAL A 9 26.99 12.04 -13.28
C VAL A 9 26.31 11.86 -14.64
N GLN A 10 26.31 12.89 -15.49
CA GLN A 10 25.75 12.78 -16.85
C GLN A 10 26.51 11.80 -17.73
N ARG A 11 27.83 11.65 -17.55
CA ARG A 11 28.63 10.66 -18.28
C ARG A 11 28.27 9.22 -17.86
N ALA A 12 27.95 9.03 -16.59
CA ALA A 12 27.48 7.74 -16.07
C ALA A 12 26.00 7.46 -16.38
N PHE A 13 25.17 8.51 -16.47
CA PHE A 13 23.71 8.42 -16.61
C PHE A 13 23.19 9.45 -17.65
N PRO A 14 23.31 9.17 -18.96
CA PRO A 14 23.04 10.14 -20.03
C PRO A 14 21.58 10.58 -20.15
N ASP A 15 20.64 9.83 -19.57
CA ASP A 15 19.20 10.12 -19.61
C ASP A 15 18.65 10.72 -18.31
N ALA A 16 19.51 10.95 -17.31
CA ALA A 16 19.10 11.51 -16.03
C ALA A 16 18.66 12.98 -16.17
N ARG A 17 17.52 13.33 -15.58
CA ARG A 17 17.12 14.72 -15.34
C ARG A 17 17.69 15.14 -13.98
N LEU A 18 18.59 16.11 -13.99
CA LEU A 18 19.24 16.60 -12.78
C LEU A 18 18.55 17.87 -12.31
N MET A 19 18.17 17.92 -11.03
CA MET A 19 17.73 19.16 -10.39
C MET A 19 18.77 19.58 -9.35
N LEU A 20 19.32 20.77 -9.51
CA LEU A 20 20.29 21.34 -8.58
C LEU A 20 19.55 22.22 -7.57
N ALA A 21 19.39 21.73 -6.34
CA ALA A 21 18.78 22.48 -5.25
C ALA A 21 19.88 23.17 -4.43
N THR A 22 19.86 24.49 -4.38
CA THR A 22 20.95 25.28 -3.81
C THR A 22 20.46 26.11 -2.63
N GLY A 23 21.25 26.13 -1.56
CA GLY A 23 20.86 26.64 -0.24
C GLY A 23 20.85 28.17 -0.06
N LEU A 24 20.58 28.57 1.20
CA LEU A 24 20.09 29.84 1.76
C LEU A 24 20.86 31.16 1.49
N HIS A 25 21.94 31.16 0.71
CA HIS A 25 22.69 32.37 0.38
C HIS A 25 22.87 32.47 -1.13
N GLN A 26 21.98 33.24 -1.76
CA GLN A 26 22.04 33.54 -3.19
C GLN A 26 21.71 35.01 -3.41
N ILE A 27 22.34 35.60 -4.43
CA ILE A 27 21.79 36.80 -5.06
C ILE A 27 20.74 36.28 -6.06
N PRO A 28 19.44 36.47 -5.79
CA PRO A 28 18.41 35.89 -6.63
C PRO A 28 18.40 36.50 -8.03
N TYR A 29 18.19 35.68 -9.05
CA TYR A 29 17.86 36.19 -10.37
C TYR A 29 16.44 36.77 -10.36
N GLY A 30 16.16 37.74 -11.24
CA GLY A 30 14.80 38.27 -11.40
C GLY A 30 13.81 37.26 -12.01
N LYS A 31 14.31 36.14 -12.53
CA LYS A 31 13.55 35.01 -13.10
C LYS A 31 14.43 33.74 -13.05
N PRO A 32 13.84 32.53 -13.04
CA PRO A 32 14.61 31.29 -13.12
C PRO A 32 15.44 31.24 -14.42
N ALA A 33 16.71 30.84 -14.30
CA ALA A 33 17.62 30.63 -15.41
C ALA A 33 17.78 29.14 -15.67
N PHE A 34 17.52 28.72 -16.91
CA PHE A 34 17.63 27.33 -17.35
C PHE A 34 19.03 27.05 -17.87
N TYR A 35 19.55 25.86 -17.58
CA TYR A 35 20.87 25.44 -18.00
C TYR A 35 20.73 24.21 -18.91
N TRP A 36 21.27 24.34 -20.11
CA TRP A 36 21.19 23.35 -21.17
C TRP A 36 22.58 22.92 -21.63
N ARG A 37 22.67 21.70 -22.16
CA ARG A 37 23.89 21.13 -22.73
C ARG A 37 23.56 20.38 -24.01
N LEU A 38 24.44 20.41 -25.01
CA LEU A 38 24.32 19.56 -26.18
C LEU A 38 24.56 18.08 -25.83
N ARG A 39 23.67 17.19 -26.27
CA ARG A 39 23.81 15.73 -26.11
C ARG A 39 25.00 15.22 -26.90
N ASP A 40 25.09 15.62 -28.16
CA ASP A 40 26.21 15.35 -29.05
C ASP A 40 26.67 16.66 -29.69
N HIS A 41 27.84 17.12 -29.27
CA HIS A 41 28.41 18.39 -29.71
C HIS A 41 28.82 18.32 -31.18
N GLY A 42 29.34 17.18 -31.64
CA GLY A 42 29.81 17.02 -33.01
C GLY A 42 28.66 16.97 -33.99
N ALA A 43 27.65 16.14 -33.70
CA ALA A 43 26.45 16.03 -34.52
C ALA A 43 25.70 17.37 -34.61
N PHE A 44 25.56 18.08 -33.49
CA PHE A 44 24.93 19.39 -33.48
C PHE A 44 25.71 20.43 -34.32
N LEU A 45 27.03 20.54 -34.12
CA LEU A 45 27.86 21.49 -34.88
C LEU A 45 27.82 21.21 -36.39
N GLN A 46 27.81 19.94 -36.80
CA GLN A 46 27.64 19.55 -38.19
C GLN A 46 26.25 19.91 -38.72
N LYS A 47 25.19 19.65 -37.94
CA LYS A 47 23.80 20.01 -38.26
C LYS A 47 23.66 21.52 -38.54
N ILE A 48 24.34 22.34 -37.75
CA ILE A 48 24.34 23.79 -37.95
C ILE A 48 25.41 24.28 -38.92
N GLY A 49 26.11 23.41 -39.65
CA GLY A 49 27.03 23.78 -40.73
C GLY A 49 28.37 24.34 -40.26
N ILE A 50 28.84 23.97 -39.07
CA ILE A 50 30.17 24.34 -38.55
C ILE A 50 31.18 23.26 -38.92
N VAL A 51 32.27 23.68 -39.55
CA VAL A 51 33.39 22.80 -39.88
C VAL A 51 34.45 22.90 -38.78
N PHE A 52 34.85 21.75 -38.24
CA PHE A 52 35.85 21.61 -37.20
C PHE A 52 36.68 20.35 -37.44
N ASP A 53 37.88 20.29 -36.84
CA ASP A 53 38.74 19.11 -36.86
C ASP A 53 38.38 18.17 -35.71
N THR A 54 38.35 18.71 -34.48
CA THR A 54 37.89 17.96 -33.31
C THR A 54 36.99 18.81 -32.42
N VAL A 55 36.08 18.14 -31.70
CA VAL A 55 35.28 18.76 -30.65
C VAL A 55 35.46 17.96 -29.37
N ALA A 56 35.76 18.66 -28.27
CA ALA A 56 35.95 18.05 -26.97
C ALA A 56 34.97 18.66 -25.97
N PRO A 57 34.05 17.87 -25.39
CA PRO A 57 33.19 18.37 -24.32
C PRO A 57 34.04 18.81 -23.12
N ARG A 58 33.69 19.94 -22.51
CA ARG A 58 34.31 20.45 -21.29
C ARG A 58 33.29 20.41 -20.14
N MET A 59 33.41 21.32 -19.18
CA MET A 59 32.54 21.38 -18.00
C MET A 59 31.10 21.66 -18.41
N SER A 60 30.15 20.82 -17.95
CA SER A 60 28.69 20.94 -18.15
C SER A 60 28.24 21.45 -19.53
N ARG A 61 28.17 22.77 -19.75
CA ARG A 61 27.66 23.44 -20.97
C ARG A 61 28.76 23.96 -21.92
N ASP A 62 30.02 23.79 -21.55
CA ASP A 62 31.19 24.28 -22.27
C ASP A 62 31.76 23.17 -23.16
N PHE A 63 32.31 23.56 -24.30
CA PHE A 63 33.01 22.66 -25.19
C PHE A 63 34.10 23.39 -25.98
N LEU A 64 35.16 22.65 -26.31
CA LEU A 64 36.25 23.14 -27.13
C LEU A 64 36.03 22.67 -28.56
N VAL A 65 36.03 23.61 -29.51
CA VAL A 65 36.03 23.33 -30.94
C VAL A 65 37.42 23.67 -31.48
N VAL A 66 38.12 22.67 -32.00
CA VAL A 66 39.43 22.85 -32.64
C VAL A 66 39.21 22.90 -34.14
N CYS A 67 39.61 23.99 -34.76
CA CYS A 67 39.57 24.19 -36.20
C CYS A 67 40.95 23.96 -36.82
N LYS A 68 40.97 23.67 -38.11
CA LYS A 68 42.19 23.44 -38.91
C LYS A 68 43.12 24.65 -38.90
N ASP A 69 42.55 25.86 -38.95
CA ASP A 69 43.27 27.13 -38.97
C ASP A 69 42.41 28.28 -38.42
N ALA A 70 43.04 29.44 -38.25
CA ALA A 70 42.37 30.63 -37.70
C ALA A 70 41.32 31.24 -38.64
N GLU A 71 41.32 30.90 -39.94
CA GLU A 71 40.27 31.36 -40.84
C GLU A 71 38.99 30.58 -40.62
N GLN A 72 39.10 29.25 -40.54
CA GLN A 72 37.98 28.37 -40.21
C GLN A 72 37.43 28.67 -38.81
N ALA A 73 38.28 28.90 -37.81
CA ALA A 73 37.85 29.28 -36.47
C ALA A 73 37.02 30.57 -36.48
N ARG A 74 37.44 31.60 -37.22
CA ARG A 74 36.68 32.85 -37.37
C ARG A 74 35.34 32.66 -38.10
N GLN A 75 35.25 31.71 -39.03
CA GLN A 75 33.99 31.38 -39.68
C GLN A 75 33.03 30.68 -38.71
N ALA A 76 33.52 29.70 -37.95
CA ALA A 76 32.76 28.98 -36.94
C ALA A 76 32.29 29.92 -35.80
N GLU A 77 33.17 30.79 -35.31
CA GLU A 77 32.86 31.82 -34.30
C GLU A 77 31.72 32.73 -34.78
N ARG A 78 31.84 33.32 -35.99
CA ARG A 78 30.78 34.18 -36.54
C ARG A 78 29.43 33.45 -36.61
N ARG A 79 29.45 32.17 -36.97
CA ARG A 79 28.24 31.37 -37.10
C ARG A 79 27.61 31.09 -35.74
N LEU A 80 28.39 30.65 -34.74
CA LEU A 80 27.93 30.43 -33.37
C LEU A 80 27.37 31.70 -32.72
N LEU A 81 28.07 32.83 -32.86
CA LEU A 81 27.62 34.12 -32.31
C LEU A 81 26.35 34.67 -32.99
N SER A 82 26.03 34.19 -34.20
CA SER A 82 24.80 34.55 -34.90
C SER A 82 23.59 33.68 -34.53
N ALA A 83 23.77 32.62 -33.75
CA ALA A 83 22.71 31.73 -33.32
C ALA A 83 21.82 32.39 -32.26
N LYS A 84 20.57 32.69 -32.62
CA LYS A 84 19.61 33.39 -31.76
C LYS A 84 18.23 32.76 -31.80
N ASP A 85 17.51 32.80 -30.68
CA ASP A 85 16.10 32.41 -30.65
C ASP A 85 15.23 33.41 -31.44
N THR A 86 13.94 33.09 -31.57
CA THR A 86 12.96 33.94 -32.29
C THR A 86 12.76 35.33 -31.67
N THR A 87 13.22 35.54 -30.43
CA THR A 87 13.19 36.82 -29.72
C THR A 87 14.51 37.57 -29.76
N GLY A 88 15.54 37.00 -30.40
CA GLY A 88 16.87 37.59 -30.57
C GLY A 88 17.87 37.28 -29.45
N VAL A 89 17.57 36.34 -28.53
CA VAL A 89 18.47 35.92 -27.46
C VAL A 89 19.52 34.95 -28.01
N SER A 90 20.79 35.22 -27.73
CA SER A 90 21.90 34.37 -28.18
C SER A 90 21.90 33.01 -27.49
N LEU A 91 22.22 31.97 -28.26
CA LEU A 91 22.37 30.60 -27.72
C LEU A 91 23.78 30.32 -27.21
N PHE A 92 24.80 30.98 -27.78
CA PHE A 92 26.21 30.71 -27.50
C PHE A 92 27.03 31.97 -27.19
N GLU A 93 28.04 31.78 -26.36
CA GLU A 93 29.19 32.67 -26.18
C GLU A 93 30.45 31.95 -26.67
N VAL A 94 31.40 32.70 -27.26
CA VAL A 94 32.62 32.14 -27.83
C VAL A 94 33.82 32.96 -27.40
N ASP A 95 34.84 32.29 -26.84
CA ASP A 95 36.18 32.81 -26.61
C ASP A 95 37.14 32.19 -27.65
N ASN A 96 37.53 32.99 -28.65
CA ASN A 96 38.39 32.56 -29.74
C ASN A 96 39.88 32.78 -29.42
N ARG A 97 40.64 31.68 -29.40
CA ARG A 97 42.08 31.67 -29.11
C ARG A 97 42.92 31.21 -30.31
N GLY A 98 42.57 31.71 -31.50
CA GLY A 98 43.31 31.45 -32.73
C GLY A 98 42.62 30.37 -33.56
N HIS A 99 43.06 29.11 -33.43
CA HIS A 99 42.40 27.97 -34.08
C HIS A 99 41.49 27.18 -33.13
N ASP A 100 41.52 27.51 -31.83
CA ASP A 100 40.70 26.91 -30.79
C ASP A 100 39.57 27.87 -30.37
N LEU A 101 38.34 27.37 -30.33
CA LEU A 101 37.17 28.09 -29.82
C LEU A 101 36.68 27.44 -28.53
N PHE A 102 36.66 28.21 -27.44
CA PHE A 102 35.95 27.82 -26.23
C PHE A 102 34.52 28.33 -26.33
N VAL A 103 33.58 27.40 -26.43
CA VAL A 103 32.16 27.71 -26.67
C VAL A 103 31.34 27.34 -25.45
N THR A 104 30.45 28.24 -25.06
CA THR A 104 29.54 28.07 -23.92
C THR A 104 28.10 28.18 -24.42
N MET A 105 27.25 27.21 -24.12
CA MET A 105 25.80 27.35 -24.33
C MET A 105 25.19 28.23 -23.23
N ILE A 106 24.85 29.47 -23.56
CA ILE A 106 24.41 30.50 -22.59
C ILE A 106 22.89 30.68 -22.52
N TYR A 107 22.12 29.95 -23.33
CA TYR A 107 20.67 30.09 -23.39
C TYR A 107 20.03 29.82 -22.03
N ASP A 108 19.35 30.83 -21.48
CA ASP A 108 18.90 30.87 -20.08
C ASP A 108 17.39 30.64 -19.90
N ARG A 109 16.66 30.33 -20.98
CA ARG A 109 15.20 30.09 -20.97
C ARG A 109 14.88 28.62 -21.21
N ASP A 110 13.63 28.25 -20.95
CA ASP A 110 13.16 26.89 -21.24
C ASP A 110 13.22 26.61 -22.75
N ILE A 111 13.61 25.38 -23.10
CA ILE A 111 13.65 24.89 -24.48
C ILE A 111 12.54 23.85 -24.57
N GLU A 112 11.39 24.28 -25.11
CA GLU A 112 10.22 23.42 -25.33
C GLU A 112 10.35 22.62 -26.66
N ASN A 113 9.43 21.69 -26.91
CA ASN A 113 9.50 20.80 -28.08
C ASN A 113 9.41 21.55 -29.42
N ASP A 114 8.72 22.68 -29.45
CA ASP A 114 8.56 23.54 -30.62
C ASP A 114 9.63 24.64 -30.73
N PHE A 115 10.67 24.58 -29.88
CA PHE A 115 11.74 25.57 -29.87
C PHE A 115 12.44 25.65 -31.23
N ALA A 116 12.57 26.89 -31.72
CA ALA A 116 13.28 27.21 -32.94
C ALA A 116 14.28 28.35 -32.73
N PHE A 117 15.41 28.26 -33.43
CA PHE A 117 16.42 29.32 -33.46
C PHE A 117 16.88 29.57 -34.90
N ALA A 118 17.53 30.70 -35.12
CA ALA A 118 18.05 31.09 -36.42
C ALA A 118 19.56 31.36 -36.35
N ILE A 119 20.25 31.03 -37.42
CA ILE A 119 21.65 31.40 -37.68
C ILE A 119 21.66 32.17 -38.99
N GLY A 120 21.79 33.50 -38.93
CA GLY A 120 21.58 34.35 -40.10
C GLY A 120 20.15 34.20 -40.64
N ASN A 121 20.01 33.73 -41.88
CA ASN A 121 18.70 33.52 -42.54
C ASN A 121 18.20 32.06 -42.47
N GLU A 122 18.98 31.16 -41.87
CA GLU A 122 18.64 29.73 -41.75
C GLU A 122 17.91 29.49 -40.42
N ARG A 123 16.79 28.76 -40.47
CA ARG A 123 15.97 28.40 -39.30
C ARG A 123 16.20 26.93 -38.94
N PHE A 124 16.36 26.66 -37.65
CA PHE A 124 16.58 25.34 -37.09
C PHE A 124 15.50 25.06 -36.05
N GLU A 125 14.92 23.85 -36.12
CA GLU A 125 13.87 23.37 -35.23
C GLU A 125 14.32 22.06 -34.55
N GLY A 126 13.62 21.68 -33.48
CA GLY A 126 13.92 20.45 -32.74
C GLY A 126 15.20 20.52 -31.91
N LEU A 127 15.60 21.71 -31.44
CA LEU A 127 16.77 21.84 -30.56
C LEU A 127 16.60 20.99 -29.29
N ARG A 128 15.35 20.76 -28.84
CA ARG A 128 15.03 19.94 -27.68
C ARG A 128 15.66 18.54 -27.74
N ASP A 129 15.73 17.95 -28.92
CA ASP A 129 16.28 16.62 -29.14
C ASP A 129 17.81 16.63 -29.11
N ASP A 130 18.43 17.76 -29.43
CA ASP A 130 19.87 17.95 -29.41
C ASP A 130 20.40 18.32 -28.02
N VAL A 131 19.52 18.65 -27.06
CA VAL A 131 19.90 19.17 -25.73
C VAL A 131 19.43 18.29 -24.56
N ALA A 132 20.25 18.25 -23.52
CA ALA A 132 19.93 17.73 -22.21
C ALA A 132 19.66 18.89 -21.26
N PHE A 133 18.60 18.76 -20.46
CA PHE A 133 18.31 19.67 -19.36
C PHE A 133 19.29 19.41 -18.21
N VAL A 134 19.95 20.45 -17.73
CA VAL A 134 20.99 20.33 -16.70
C VAL A 134 20.49 20.78 -15.33
N ALA A 135 19.87 21.96 -15.25
CA ALA A 135 19.33 22.53 -14.00
C ALA A 135 18.48 23.78 -14.25
N ILE A 136 17.67 24.16 -13.25
CA ILE A 136 17.11 25.51 -13.09
C ILE A 136 17.82 26.19 -11.92
N LYS A 137 18.31 27.42 -12.12
CA LYS A 137 18.91 28.25 -11.06
C LYS A 137 18.07 29.48 -10.79
N ASN A 138 17.95 29.86 -9.52
CA ASN A 138 17.27 31.08 -9.11
C ASN A 138 18.20 32.12 -8.47
N GLY A 139 19.53 31.98 -8.62
CA GLY A 139 20.51 32.97 -8.18
C GLY A 139 21.97 32.57 -8.42
N GLU A 140 22.89 33.49 -8.14
CA GLU A 140 24.35 33.26 -8.14
C GLU A 140 24.82 32.70 -6.78
N HIS A 141 25.71 31.71 -6.79
CA HIS A 141 26.19 31.01 -5.58
C HIS A 141 27.58 31.44 -5.14
N ASP A 142 27.79 31.43 -3.82
CA ASP A 142 29.10 31.58 -3.16
C ASP A 142 29.52 30.34 -2.32
N GLY A 143 28.76 29.22 -2.34
CA GLY A 143 28.97 28.08 -1.44
C GLY A 143 28.45 26.69 -1.90
N THR A 144 28.14 25.79 -0.95
CA THR A 144 27.78 24.36 -1.13
C THR A 144 26.32 24.14 -1.61
N GLY A 145 26.09 23.32 -2.65
CA GLY A 145 24.78 22.97 -3.23
C GLY A 145 24.48 21.47 -3.16
N TYR A 146 23.19 21.12 -3.15
CA TYR A 146 22.69 19.74 -3.05
C TYR A 146 22.23 19.23 -4.42
N PHE A 147 22.40 17.94 -4.65
CA PHE A 147 21.95 17.24 -5.86
C PHE A 147 20.78 16.33 -5.51
N VAL A 148 19.71 16.40 -6.30
CA VAL A 148 18.61 15.43 -6.26
C VAL A 148 18.53 14.78 -7.64
N ASP A 149 18.78 13.48 -7.67
CA ASP A 149 18.49 12.61 -8.81
C ASP A 149 17.02 12.18 -8.70
N THR A 150 16.20 12.60 -9.67
CA THR A 150 14.79 12.20 -9.73
C THR A 150 14.59 11.04 -10.71
N GLY A 151 15.51 10.05 -10.72
CA GLY A 151 15.41 8.84 -11.52
C GLY A 151 13.96 8.46 -11.82
N THR A 152 13.66 8.35 -13.12
CA THR A 152 12.33 8.17 -13.74
C THR A 152 11.27 9.23 -13.43
N SER A 153 10.93 10.03 -14.44
CA SER A 153 9.55 10.52 -14.56
C SER A 153 8.66 9.30 -14.79
N PRO A 154 7.48 9.17 -14.15
CA PRO A 154 6.57 8.08 -14.48
C PRO A 154 6.22 8.26 -15.95
N ALA A 155 6.65 7.31 -16.77
CA ALA A 155 6.13 7.21 -18.12
C ALA A 155 4.61 6.97 -17.98
N LYS A 156 3.83 8.03 -18.10
CA LYS A 156 2.52 7.91 -18.71
C LYS A 156 2.81 7.51 -20.16
N ASP A 157 2.40 6.30 -20.49
CA ASP A 157 2.57 5.63 -21.78
C ASP A 157 4.03 5.26 -22.15
N THR A 158 4.67 4.34 -21.42
CA THR A 158 5.49 3.36 -22.13
C THR A 158 4.57 2.29 -22.66
N ALA A 159 4.59 2.11 -23.97
CA ALA A 159 3.94 1.02 -24.69
C ALA A 159 4.59 -0.36 -24.37
N LEU A 160 4.78 -0.67 -23.07
CA LEU A 160 4.92 -2.03 -22.58
C LEU A 160 3.52 -2.65 -22.64
N SER A 161 3.30 -3.25 -23.81
CA SER A 161 2.12 -3.89 -24.36
C SER A 161 0.87 -3.95 -23.47
N ARG A 162 -0.23 -3.38 -23.98
CA ARG A 162 -1.61 -3.79 -23.64
C ARG A 162 -1.92 -5.28 -23.97
N ASN A 163 -0.90 -6.12 -24.17
CA ASN A 163 -0.98 -7.55 -24.46
C ASN A 163 -0.28 -8.40 -23.37
N GLU A 164 0.01 -7.84 -22.18
CA GLU A 164 0.47 -8.65 -21.05
C GLU A 164 -0.64 -9.63 -20.65
N LYS A 165 -0.31 -10.92 -20.56
CA LYS A 165 -1.26 -11.99 -20.18
C LYS A 165 -1.15 -12.22 -18.68
N ILE A 166 -2.17 -11.82 -17.95
CA ILE A 166 -2.13 -11.75 -16.48
C ILE A 166 -3.00 -12.86 -15.88
N GLY A 167 -2.42 -13.65 -14.98
CA GLY A 167 -3.13 -14.62 -14.14
C GLY A 167 -3.21 -14.12 -12.70
N VAL A 168 -4.42 -14.02 -12.14
CA VAL A 168 -4.64 -13.70 -10.72
C VAL A 168 -5.11 -14.95 -9.98
N ILE A 169 -4.34 -15.40 -8.99
CA ILE A 169 -4.55 -16.67 -8.27
C ILE A 169 -5.19 -16.37 -6.91
N GLY A 170 -6.39 -16.92 -6.71
CA GLY A 170 -7.27 -16.68 -5.56
C GLY A 170 -8.26 -15.56 -5.88
N LEU A 171 -9.57 -15.85 -5.88
CA LEU A 171 -10.62 -14.87 -6.16
C LEU A 171 -11.44 -14.54 -4.90
N GLY A 172 -10.73 -14.32 -3.80
CA GLY A 172 -11.27 -13.82 -2.54
C GLY A 172 -11.44 -12.30 -2.53
N TYR A 173 -11.54 -11.73 -1.34
CA TYR A 173 -11.73 -10.29 -1.12
C TYR A 173 -10.57 -9.42 -1.63
N VAL A 174 -9.36 -10.00 -1.78
CA VAL A 174 -8.19 -9.31 -2.35
C VAL A 174 -8.11 -9.50 -3.87
N GLY A 175 -8.05 -10.76 -4.32
CA GLY A 175 -7.75 -11.06 -5.70
C GLY A 175 -8.86 -10.70 -6.69
N LEU A 176 -10.13 -10.78 -6.29
CA LEU A 176 -11.23 -10.43 -7.19
C LEU A 176 -11.21 -8.94 -7.59
N PRO A 177 -11.12 -7.98 -6.64
CA PRO A 177 -10.96 -6.56 -7.01
C PRO A 177 -9.76 -6.28 -7.91
N VAL A 178 -8.60 -6.91 -7.65
CA VAL A 178 -7.40 -6.76 -8.49
C VAL A 178 -7.66 -7.32 -9.90
N ALA A 179 -8.23 -8.51 -10.01
CA ALA A 179 -8.54 -9.14 -11.29
C ALA A 179 -9.53 -8.32 -12.14
N VAL A 180 -10.59 -7.79 -11.52
CA VAL A 180 -11.59 -6.95 -12.20
C VAL A 180 -10.96 -5.65 -12.68
N ALA A 181 -10.23 -4.94 -11.80
CA ALA A 181 -9.56 -3.69 -12.17
C ALA A 181 -8.55 -3.89 -13.32
N LEU A 182 -7.81 -5.01 -13.31
CA LEU A 182 -6.91 -5.36 -14.42
C LEU A 182 -7.68 -5.69 -15.70
N ALA A 183 -8.77 -6.45 -15.62
CA ALA A 183 -9.58 -6.81 -16.79
C ALA A 183 -10.28 -5.61 -17.45
N GLU A 184 -10.42 -4.48 -16.74
CA GLU A 184 -10.88 -3.20 -17.30
C GLU A 184 -9.80 -2.49 -18.13
N LYS A 185 -8.51 -2.85 -17.96
CA LYS A 185 -7.36 -2.20 -18.61
C LYS A 185 -6.62 -3.12 -19.60
N PHE A 186 -6.66 -4.42 -19.37
CA PHE A 186 -5.94 -5.44 -20.13
C PHE A 186 -6.93 -6.45 -20.72
N PRO A 187 -6.76 -6.84 -22.00
CA PRO A 187 -7.68 -7.75 -22.69
C PRO A 187 -7.56 -9.20 -22.22
N ASP A 188 -6.38 -9.63 -21.75
CA ASP A 188 -6.07 -11.02 -21.41
C ASP A 188 -5.80 -11.18 -19.90
N VAL A 189 -6.86 -11.09 -19.10
CA VAL A 189 -6.81 -11.33 -17.65
C VAL A 189 -7.59 -12.57 -17.28
N ILE A 190 -6.93 -13.49 -16.58
CA ILE A 190 -7.51 -14.73 -16.08
C ILE A 190 -7.55 -14.67 -14.56
N GLY A 191 -8.76 -14.71 -14.01
CA GLY A 191 -8.96 -14.96 -12.60
C GLY A 191 -9.04 -16.47 -12.33
N PHE A 192 -8.17 -17.00 -11.49
CA PHE A 192 -8.15 -18.41 -11.14
C PHE A 192 -8.53 -18.63 -9.67
N ASP A 193 -9.44 -19.57 -9.41
CA ASP A 193 -9.72 -20.06 -8.05
C ASP A 193 -9.86 -21.57 -8.04
N ILE A 194 -9.33 -22.23 -7.02
CA ILE A 194 -9.41 -23.70 -6.86
C ILE A 194 -10.84 -24.18 -6.61
N SER A 195 -11.72 -23.30 -6.15
CA SER A 195 -13.11 -23.62 -5.86
C SER A 195 -13.98 -23.44 -7.09
N GLN A 196 -14.38 -24.55 -7.73
CA GLN A 196 -15.33 -24.52 -8.85
C GLN A 196 -16.62 -23.77 -8.47
N LYS A 197 -17.11 -23.95 -7.24
CA LYS A 197 -18.28 -23.22 -6.72
C LYS A 197 -18.05 -21.70 -6.76
N ARG A 198 -16.87 -21.22 -6.35
CA ARG A 198 -16.54 -19.78 -6.40
C ARG A 198 -16.50 -19.27 -7.84
N VAL A 199 -15.92 -20.05 -8.75
CA VAL A 199 -15.87 -19.70 -10.17
C VAL A 199 -17.26 -19.62 -10.79
N ASP A 200 -18.14 -20.59 -10.50
CA ASP A 200 -19.51 -20.61 -11.02
C ASP A 200 -20.34 -19.43 -10.52
N GLU A 201 -20.19 -19.06 -9.24
CA GLU A 201 -20.81 -17.86 -8.66
C GLU A 201 -20.39 -16.59 -9.41
N LEU A 202 -19.07 -16.41 -9.62
CA LEU A 202 -18.55 -15.22 -10.31
C LEU A 202 -18.98 -15.17 -11.78
N ARG A 203 -19.03 -16.31 -12.48
CA ARG A 203 -19.58 -16.40 -13.85
C ARG A 203 -21.04 -16.00 -13.92
N SER A 204 -21.81 -16.24 -12.85
CA SER A 204 -23.20 -15.81 -12.76
C SER A 204 -23.38 -14.33 -12.38
N GLY A 205 -22.29 -13.57 -12.26
CA GLY A 205 -22.33 -12.16 -11.86
C GLY A 205 -22.52 -11.95 -10.36
N ASN A 206 -22.35 -12.99 -9.53
CA ASN A 206 -22.57 -12.92 -8.09
C ASN A 206 -21.25 -12.96 -7.31
N ASP A 207 -20.94 -11.88 -6.59
CA ASP A 207 -19.83 -11.86 -5.64
C ASP A 207 -20.32 -11.98 -4.19
N ARG A 208 -20.11 -13.15 -3.58
CA ARG A 208 -20.41 -13.37 -2.16
C ARG A 208 -19.63 -12.46 -1.20
N THR A 209 -18.48 -11.89 -1.63
CA THR A 209 -17.69 -11.00 -0.76
C THR A 209 -18.26 -9.60 -0.67
N GLY A 210 -19.11 -9.20 -1.63
CA GLY A 210 -19.69 -7.86 -1.69
C GLY A 210 -18.68 -6.76 -2.02
N GLU A 211 -17.48 -7.13 -2.50
CA GLU A 211 -16.43 -6.17 -2.84
C GLU A 211 -16.62 -5.63 -4.27
N ILE A 212 -17.29 -6.40 -5.14
CA ILE A 212 -17.57 -6.02 -6.53
C ILE A 212 -19.07 -6.12 -6.82
N GLU A 213 -19.65 -5.02 -7.30
CA GLU A 213 -21.04 -4.95 -7.75
C GLU A 213 -21.26 -5.81 -9.02
N ALA A 214 -22.41 -6.45 -9.13
CA ALA A 214 -22.74 -7.39 -10.21
C ALA A 214 -22.57 -6.78 -11.62
N ASP A 215 -22.98 -5.52 -11.79
CA ASP A 215 -22.87 -4.80 -13.08
C ASP A 215 -21.40 -4.61 -13.48
N ARG A 216 -20.52 -4.31 -12.53
CA ARG A 216 -19.08 -4.13 -12.78
C ARG A 216 -18.43 -5.46 -13.15
N LEU A 217 -18.77 -6.52 -12.42
CA LEU A 217 -18.26 -7.88 -12.71
C LEU A 217 -18.68 -8.35 -14.11
N THR A 218 -19.92 -8.10 -14.50
CA THR A 218 -20.47 -8.53 -15.80
C THR A 218 -19.94 -7.69 -16.96
N ALA A 219 -19.58 -6.41 -16.72
CA ALA A 219 -19.09 -5.50 -17.75
C ALA A 219 -17.61 -5.70 -18.11
N CYS A 220 -16.79 -6.24 -17.19
CA CYS A 220 -15.36 -6.44 -17.43
C CYS A 220 -15.07 -7.71 -18.25
N ALA A 221 -13.98 -7.74 -19.00
CA ALA A 221 -13.59 -8.88 -19.83
C ALA A 221 -12.90 -10.02 -19.04
N LEU A 222 -13.11 -10.07 -17.72
CA LEU A 222 -12.42 -11.01 -16.84
C LEU A 222 -12.82 -12.46 -17.16
N ARG A 223 -11.84 -13.28 -17.52
CA ARG A 223 -12.06 -14.72 -17.71
C ARG A 223 -11.80 -15.44 -16.39
N VAL A 224 -12.84 -15.97 -15.75
CA VAL A 224 -12.68 -16.76 -14.52
C VAL A 224 -12.60 -18.27 -14.82
N SER A 225 -11.69 -18.98 -14.14
CA SER A 225 -11.49 -20.42 -14.32
C SER A 225 -11.07 -21.13 -13.02
N ALA A 226 -11.38 -22.43 -12.94
CA ALA A 226 -10.83 -23.35 -11.95
C ALA A 226 -9.89 -24.39 -12.60
N ASP A 227 -9.70 -24.31 -13.92
CA ASP A 227 -8.73 -25.13 -14.65
C ASP A 227 -7.39 -24.40 -14.65
N ALA A 228 -6.37 -25.03 -14.07
CA ALA A 228 -5.06 -24.43 -14.01
C ALA A 228 -4.40 -24.34 -15.40
N ASP A 229 -4.77 -25.19 -16.36
CA ASP A 229 -4.19 -25.17 -17.72
C ASP A 229 -4.53 -23.88 -18.47
N ASP A 230 -5.59 -23.19 -18.09
CA ASP A 230 -5.92 -21.85 -18.60
C ASP A 230 -4.82 -20.82 -18.32
N LEU A 231 -3.97 -21.04 -17.30
CA LEU A 231 -2.87 -20.15 -16.94
C LEU A 231 -1.58 -20.38 -17.74
N ALA A 232 -1.54 -21.38 -18.64
CA ALA A 232 -0.31 -21.79 -19.33
C ALA A 232 0.32 -20.71 -20.23
N ASP A 233 -0.50 -19.77 -20.69
CA ASP A 233 -0.09 -18.66 -21.56
C ASP A 233 0.25 -17.38 -20.79
N CYS A 234 0.04 -17.35 -19.46
CA CYS A 234 0.31 -16.16 -18.65
C CYS A 234 1.82 -15.92 -18.51
N SER A 235 2.21 -14.64 -18.57
CA SER A 235 3.57 -14.15 -18.36
C SER A 235 3.70 -13.34 -17.07
N PHE A 236 2.58 -12.98 -16.45
CA PHE A 236 2.52 -12.23 -15.20
C PHE A 236 1.51 -12.87 -14.26
N PHE A 237 1.96 -13.31 -13.08
CA PHE A 237 1.14 -14.01 -12.11
C PHE A 237 1.02 -13.17 -10.84
N ILE A 238 -0.19 -12.99 -10.32
CA ILE A 238 -0.47 -12.29 -9.06
C ILE A 238 -1.08 -13.30 -8.09
N VAL A 239 -0.41 -13.56 -6.97
CA VAL A 239 -0.83 -14.55 -5.98
C VAL A 239 -1.47 -13.87 -4.78
N THR A 240 -2.74 -14.19 -4.51
CA THR A 240 -3.59 -13.56 -3.48
C THR A 240 -4.29 -14.60 -2.59
N VAL A 241 -3.61 -15.73 -2.35
CA VAL A 241 -4.13 -16.84 -1.52
C VAL A 241 -4.04 -16.52 -0.03
N PRO A 242 -4.89 -17.11 0.84
CA PRO A 242 -4.84 -16.84 2.27
C PRO A 242 -3.53 -17.30 2.89
N THR A 243 -3.11 -16.60 3.94
CA THR A 243 -2.05 -17.01 4.85
C THR A 243 -2.67 -17.07 6.23
N PRO A 244 -3.11 -18.24 6.70
CA PRO A 244 -3.64 -18.39 8.05
C PRO A 244 -2.52 -18.62 9.06
N ILE A 245 -2.89 -18.65 10.34
CA ILE A 245 -2.05 -19.21 11.41
C ILE A 245 -2.69 -20.51 11.90
N ASP A 246 -1.84 -21.43 12.37
CA ASP A 246 -2.30 -22.68 12.98
C ASP A 246 -2.75 -22.49 14.44
N ALA A 247 -3.20 -23.58 15.06
CA ALA A 247 -3.62 -23.59 16.47
C ALA A 247 -2.50 -23.20 17.46
N SER A 248 -1.23 -23.32 17.04
CA SER A 248 -0.05 -22.90 17.80
C SER A 248 0.37 -21.46 17.48
N ARG A 249 -0.48 -20.71 16.77
CA ARG A 249 -0.26 -19.33 16.33
C ARG A 249 0.99 -19.19 15.44
N GLN A 250 1.33 -20.25 14.71
CA GLN A 250 2.42 -20.26 13.74
C GLN A 250 1.88 -19.96 12.34
N PRO A 251 2.62 -19.19 11.53
CA PRO A 251 2.29 -18.94 10.12
C PRO A 251 2.13 -20.25 9.31
N ASP A 252 0.98 -20.44 8.67
CA ASP A 252 0.77 -21.54 7.73
C ASP A 252 0.98 -21.06 6.29
N LEU A 253 2.11 -21.47 5.71
CA LEU A 253 2.48 -21.16 4.32
C LEU A 253 1.91 -22.18 3.31
N GLY A 254 1.10 -23.14 3.74
CA GLY A 254 0.51 -24.19 2.91
C GLY A 254 -0.19 -23.66 1.65
N PRO A 255 -1.08 -22.66 1.74
CA PRO A 255 -1.75 -22.12 0.56
C PRO A 255 -0.78 -21.43 -0.42
N VAL A 256 0.16 -20.62 0.07
CA VAL A 256 1.16 -19.93 -0.78
C VAL A 256 2.08 -20.94 -1.48
N ARG A 257 2.54 -21.97 -0.77
CA ARG A 257 3.32 -23.07 -1.37
C ARG A 257 2.51 -23.82 -2.42
N SER A 258 1.21 -24.03 -2.18
CA SER A 258 0.31 -24.69 -3.13
C SER A 258 0.11 -23.84 -4.39
N ALA A 259 -0.03 -22.52 -4.25
CA ALA A 259 -0.05 -21.60 -5.39
C ALA A 259 1.25 -21.68 -6.20
N CYS A 260 2.41 -21.72 -5.54
CA CYS A 260 3.71 -21.88 -6.22
C CYS A 260 3.77 -23.19 -7.04
N ARG A 261 3.32 -24.31 -6.46
CA ARG A 261 3.27 -25.60 -7.17
C ARG A 261 2.28 -25.59 -8.35
N LEU A 262 1.22 -24.80 -8.25
CA LEU A 262 0.24 -24.64 -9.31
C LEU A 262 0.80 -23.83 -10.49
N ILE A 263 1.48 -22.72 -10.22
CA ILE A 263 2.01 -21.84 -11.27
C ILE A 263 3.35 -22.31 -11.84
N GLY A 264 4.20 -22.97 -11.04
CA GLY A 264 5.56 -23.36 -11.43
C GLY A 264 5.67 -24.10 -12.76
N PRO A 265 4.90 -25.19 -13.00
CA PRO A 265 4.91 -25.91 -14.28
C PRO A 265 4.47 -25.08 -15.50
N ARG A 266 3.82 -23.94 -15.25
CA ARG A 266 3.28 -23.02 -16.25
C ARG A 266 4.17 -21.80 -16.47
N LEU A 267 5.21 -21.64 -15.65
CA LEU A 267 6.20 -20.59 -15.87
C LEU A 267 6.93 -20.79 -17.19
N ARG A 268 7.31 -19.68 -17.81
CA ARG A 268 8.13 -19.59 -19.01
C ARG A 268 9.23 -18.56 -18.77
N PRO A 269 10.36 -18.63 -19.50
CA PRO A 269 11.37 -17.58 -19.44
C PRO A 269 10.77 -16.19 -19.69
N GLY A 270 11.11 -15.23 -18.83
CA GLY A 270 10.53 -13.90 -18.77
C GLY A 270 9.29 -13.77 -17.87
N ALA A 271 8.83 -14.82 -17.18
CA ALA A 271 7.68 -14.72 -16.29
C ALA A 271 7.97 -13.85 -15.05
N ILE A 272 6.93 -13.19 -14.53
CA ILE A 272 6.97 -12.48 -13.25
C ILE A 272 5.92 -13.09 -12.32
N VAL A 273 6.30 -13.40 -11.09
CA VAL A 273 5.37 -13.80 -10.03
C VAL A 273 5.37 -12.75 -8.93
N VAL A 274 4.23 -12.08 -8.76
CA VAL A 274 4.00 -11.09 -7.70
C VAL A 274 3.14 -11.70 -6.61
N PHE A 275 3.57 -11.59 -5.36
CA PHE A 275 2.77 -11.98 -4.21
C PHE A 275 2.10 -10.75 -3.59
N GLU A 276 0.80 -10.84 -3.33
CA GLU A 276 0.07 -9.86 -2.49
C GLU A 276 -0.34 -10.45 -1.13
N SER A 277 -0.30 -11.77 -0.98
CA SER A 277 -0.55 -12.47 0.28
C SER A 277 0.37 -11.95 1.39
N THR A 278 -0.19 -11.56 2.52
CA THR A 278 0.59 -11.11 3.68
C THR A 278 1.49 -12.23 4.20
N VAL A 279 2.79 -11.96 4.30
CA VAL A 279 3.81 -12.90 4.76
C VAL A 279 4.84 -12.20 5.65
N TYR A 280 5.64 -12.97 6.40
CA TYR A 280 6.80 -12.39 7.08
C TYR A 280 7.94 -12.05 6.10
N PRO A 281 8.84 -11.11 6.45
CA PRO A 281 9.95 -10.73 5.59
C PRO A 281 10.84 -11.92 5.23
N GLY A 282 10.98 -12.19 3.93
CA GLY A 282 11.77 -13.28 3.36
C GLY A 282 10.96 -14.39 2.73
N VAL A 283 9.64 -14.51 2.94
CA VAL A 283 8.90 -15.64 2.36
C VAL A 283 8.94 -15.65 0.83
N THR A 284 8.80 -14.50 0.18
CA THR A 284 8.80 -14.43 -1.29
C THR A 284 10.12 -14.96 -1.88
N GLU A 285 11.25 -14.48 -1.37
CA GLU A 285 12.58 -14.83 -1.90
C GLU A 285 13.11 -16.15 -1.33
N ASP A 286 12.99 -16.38 -0.01
CA ASP A 286 13.64 -17.48 0.70
C ASP A 286 12.78 -18.77 0.70
N VAL A 287 11.47 -18.68 0.39
CA VAL A 287 10.55 -19.84 0.35
C VAL A 287 9.92 -20.03 -1.03
N CYS A 288 9.29 -18.99 -1.58
CA CYS A 288 8.57 -19.12 -2.86
C CYS A 288 9.53 -19.25 -4.05
N GLY A 289 10.59 -18.45 -4.10
CA GLY A 289 11.62 -18.52 -5.15
C GLY A 289 12.19 -19.93 -5.34
N PRO A 290 12.81 -20.55 -4.32
CA PRO A 290 13.35 -21.90 -4.41
C PRO A 290 12.31 -22.96 -4.79
N LEU A 291 11.08 -22.84 -4.29
CA LEU A 291 10.01 -23.76 -4.64
C LEU A 291 9.62 -23.62 -6.11
N LEU A 292 9.52 -22.40 -6.63
CA LEU A 292 9.22 -22.14 -8.04
C LEU A 292 10.34 -22.65 -8.95
N GLU A 293 11.62 -22.47 -8.58
CA GLU A 293 12.74 -23.06 -9.31
C GLU A 293 12.63 -24.59 -9.39
N ASP A 294 12.37 -25.25 -8.25
CA ASP A 294 12.25 -26.70 -8.15
C ASP A 294 11.14 -27.27 -9.04
N VAL A 295 9.95 -26.68 -8.98
CA VAL A 295 8.78 -27.21 -9.72
C VAL A 295 8.71 -26.78 -11.19
N SER A 296 9.37 -25.69 -11.57
CA SER A 296 9.39 -25.21 -12.97
C SER A 296 10.59 -25.72 -13.77
N GLY A 297 11.70 -26.04 -13.09
CA GLY A 297 13.00 -26.27 -13.73
C GLY A 297 13.69 -25.01 -14.26
N LEU A 298 13.11 -23.83 -14.03
CA LEU A 298 13.67 -22.52 -14.40
C LEU A 298 14.54 -21.95 -13.26
N LYS A 299 15.37 -20.95 -13.57
CA LYS A 299 16.23 -20.26 -12.60
C LYS A 299 15.71 -18.88 -12.22
N HIS A 300 15.54 -18.65 -10.91
CA HIS A 300 15.18 -17.36 -10.36
C HIS A 300 16.31 -16.33 -10.62
N GLY A 301 15.93 -15.12 -11.03
CA GLY A 301 16.87 -14.04 -11.37
C GLY A 301 17.53 -14.19 -12.75
N GLN A 302 17.22 -15.26 -13.49
CA GLN A 302 17.67 -15.49 -14.87
C GLN A 302 16.49 -15.70 -15.81
N ASP A 303 15.66 -16.70 -15.52
CA ASP A 303 14.52 -17.10 -16.34
C ASP A 303 13.21 -16.50 -15.85
N PHE A 304 13.05 -16.24 -14.56
CA PHE A 304 11.87 -15.57 -14.02
C PHE A 304 12.24 -14.63 -12.88
N ALA A 305 11.35 -13.68 -12.61
CA ALA A 305 11.51 -12.68 -11.57
C ALA A 305 10.36 -12.71 -10.56
N LEU A 306 10.64 -12.18 -9.37
CA LEU A 306 9.71 -12.07 -8.26
C LEU A 306 9.37 -10.61 -7.99
N GLY A 307 8.16 -10.41 -7.50
CA GLY A 307 7.70 -9.14 -6.97
C GLY A 307 6.83 -9.32 -5.74
N TYR A 308 6.63 -8.23 -5.04
CA TYR A 308 5.72 -8.18 -3.90
C TYR A 308 4.93 -6.87 -3.91
N SER A 309 3.62 -6.97 -3.70
CA SER A 309 2.74 -5.81 -3.69
C SER A 309 1.63 -6.03 -2.66
N PRO A 310 1.85 -5.66 -1.38
CA PRO A 310 0.93 -6.03 -0.33
C PRO A 310 -0.43 -5.38 -0.55
N GLU A 311 -1.47 -6.16 -0.29
CA GLU A 311 -2.82 -5.63 -0.21
C GLU A 311 -2.95 -4.66 0.97
N ARG A 312 -3.78 -3.62 0.83
CA ARG A 312 -4.01 -2.57 1.85
C ARG A 312 -5.46 -2.08 1.86
N ILE A 313 -6.39 -2.87 1.32
CA ILE A 313 -7.82 -2.58 1.31
C ILE A 313 -8.37 -2.90 2.70
N ASN A 314 -9.45 -2.22 3.08
CA ASN A 314 -10.17 -2.50 4.30
C ASN A 314 -11.57 -3.00 3.90
N PRO A 315 -11.97 -4.22 4.26
CA PRO A 315 -13.28 -4.74 3.88
C PRO A 315 -14.42 -3.79 4.29
N GLY A 316 -15.30 -3.50 3.32
CA GLY A 316 -16.42 -2.57 3.48
C GLY A 316 -16.07 -1.08 3.43
N ASP A 317 -14.80 -0.70 3.21
CA ASP A 317 -14.39 0.70 3.04
C ASP A 317 -14.58 1.16 1.59
N LYS A 318 -15.65 1.93 1.34
CA LYS A 318 -15.98 2.45 0.01
C LYS A 318 -15.21 3.72 -0.35
N GLU A 319 -14.57 4.37 0.62
CA GLU A 319 -13.77 5.59 0.42
C GLU A 319 -12.35 5.24 -0.03
N HIS A 320 -11.72 4.29 0.67
CA HIS A 320 -10.35 3.83 0.43
C HIS A 320 -10.34 2.53 -0.38
N ARG A 321 -10.76 2.60 -1.64
CA ARG A 321 -10.76 1.47 -2.58
C ARG A 321 -9.37 1.19 -3.12
N LEU A 322 -9.21 0.03 -3.77
CA LEU A 322 -7.97 -0.38 -4.44
C LEU A 322 -7.36 0.75 -5.30
N GLU A 323 -8.18 1.41 -6.13
CA GLU A 323 -7.69 2.40 -7.09
C GLU A 323 -7.26 3.71 -6.40
N THR A 324 -7.83 4.02 -5.23
CA THR A 324 -7.66 5.32 -4.55
C THR A 324 -6.62 5.32 -3.44
N ILE A 325 -5.98 4.17 -3.17
CA ILE A 325 -4.92 4.06 -2.16
C ILE A 325 -3.55 3.88 -2.81
N THR A 326 -2.52 4.52 -2.24
CA THR A 326 -1.14 4.30 -2.69
C THR A 326 -0.74 2.84 -2.46
N LYS A 327 -0.38 2.14 -3.55
CA LYS A 327 0.03 0.74 -3.51
C LYS A 327 1.55 0.62 -3.45
N ILE A 328 2.05 -0.22 -2.55
CA ILE A 328 3.49 -0.52 -2.46
C ILE A 328 3.82 -1.56 -3.53
N VAL A 329 4.90 -1.36 -4.27
CA VAL A 329 5.45 -2.35 -5.20
C VAL A 329 6.94 -2.55 -4.94
N ALA A 330 7.40 -3.79 -5.08
CA ALA A 330 8.81 -4.15 -5.03
C ALA A 330 9.08 -5.28 -6.03
N ALA A 331 10.32 -5.35 -6.50
CA ALA A 331 10.80 -6.41 -7.38
C ALA A 331 12.26 -6.75 -7.04
N ASP A 332 12.70 -7.91 -7.51
CA ASP A 332 14.08 -8.40 -7.35
C ASP A 332 15.05 -7.87 -8.43
N SER A 333 14.54 -7.21 -9.47
CA SER A 333 15.33 -6.66 -10.58
C SER A 333 14.70 -5.39 -11.17
N PRO A 334 15.50 -4.48 -11.75
CA PRO A 334 14.97 -3.27 -12.40
C PRO A 334 13.97 -3.56 -13.53
N GLN A 335 14.20 -4.61 -14.32
CA GLN A 335 13.34 -5.00 -15.43
C GLN A 335 11.98 -5.52 -14.93
N ALA A 336 11.98 -6.30 -13.85
CA ALA A 336 10.73 -6.73 -13.22
C ALA A 336 9.99 -5.56 -12.59
N LEU A 337 10.70 -4.64 -11.94
CA LEU A 337 10.11 -3.44 -11.35
C LEU A 337 9.39 -2.58 -12.38
N GLU A 338 9.98 -2.37 -13.57
CA GLU A 338 9.34 -1.62 -14.66
C GLU A 338 8.01 -2.25 -15.07
N ARG A 339 8.00 -3.58 -15.30
CA ARG A 339 6.78 -4.31 -15.67
C ARG A 339 5.73 -4.32 -14.57
N ILE A 340 6.13 -4.56 -13.32
CA ILE A 340 5.24 -4.53 -12.15
C ILE A 340 4.62 -3.14 -12.00
N THR A 341 5.43 -2.09 -12.13
CA THR A 341 4.98 -0.69 -12.05
C THR A 341 4.01 -0.36 -13.18
N ALA A 342 4.24 -0.86 -14.40
CA ALA A 342 3.31 -0.68 -15.52
C ALA A 342 1.96 -1.38 -15.28
N VAL A 343 1.97 -2.62 -14.79
CA VAL A 343 0.74 -3.40 -14.52
C VAL A 343 -0.09 -2.75 -13.42
N TYR A 344 0.50 -2.49 -12.24
CA TYR A 344 -0.25 -1.87 -11.14
C TYR A 344 -0.55 -0.38 -11.42
N GLY A 345 0.35 0.34 -12.09
CA GLY A 345 0.15 1.75 -12.43
C GLY A 345 -1.04 2.00 -13.37
N ALA A 346 -1.48 0.98 -14.11
CA ALA A 346 -2.67 1.05 -14.94
C ALA A 346 -3.99 1.07 -14.14
N ILE A 347 -3.97 0.58 -12.89
CA ILE A 347 -5.17 0.41 -12.05
C ILE A 347 -5.15 1.25 -10.75
N ILE A 348 -4.01 1.83 -10.37
CA ILE A 348 -3.86 2.61 -9.12
C ILE A 348 -3.76 4.11 -9.43
N ASP A 349 -4.86 4.84 -9.28
CA ASP A 349 -4.95 6.28 -9.53
C ASP A 349 -4.14 7.11 -8.53
N ALA A 350 -4.06 6.64 -7.27
CA ALA A 350 -3.32 7.32 -6.20
C ALA A 350 -1.79 7.20 -6.29
N GLY A 351 -1.29 6.46 -7.28
CA GLY A 351 0.13 6.25 -7.52
C GLY A 351 0.74 5.10 -6.71
N LEU A 352 1.98 4.77 -7.06
CA LEU A 352 2.72 3.65 -6.50
C LEU A 352 3.86 4.14 -5.60
N HIS A 353 4.13 3.40 -4.53
CA HIS A 353 5.34 3.56 -3.72
C HIS A 353 6.29 2.40 -4.01
N ILE A 354 7.44 2.71 -4.61
CA ILE A 354 8.47 1.71 -4.90
C ILE A 354 9.29 1.47 -3.64
N ALA A 355 9.15 0.29 -3.04
CA ALA A 355 9.99 -0.13 -1.93
C ALA A 355 11.36 -0.62 -2.46
N PRO A 356 12.45 -0.39 -1.70
CA PRO A 356 13.81 -0.68 -2.16
C PRO A 356 14.10 -2.18 -2.32
N THR A 357 13.37 -3.06 -1.62
CA THR A 357 13.47 -4.52 -1.76
C THR A 357 12.12 -5.18 -1.46
N ILE A 358 11.94 -6.42 -1.93
CA ILE A 358 10.78 -7.26 -1.60
C ILE A 358 10.64 -7.41 -0.08
N LYS A 359 11.73 -7.73 0.61
CA LYS A 359 11.77 -7.90 2.08
C LYS A 359 11.31 -6.65 2.84
N VAL A 360 11.62 -5.44 2.33
CA VAL A 360 11.12 -4.17 2.90
C VAL A 360 9.62 -4.01 2.67
N ALA A 361 9.10 -4.37 1.50
CA ALA A 361 7.66 -4.32 1.22
C ALA A 361 6.85 -5.32 2.07
N GLU A 362 7.38 -6.53 2.26
CA GLU A 362 6.82 -7.54 3.18
C GLU A 362 6.80 -7.00 4.63
N ALA A 363 7.92 -6.44 5.09
CA ALA A 363 8.03 -5.89 6.44
C ALA A 363 7.07 -4.71 6.66
N ALA A 364 6.92 -3.81 5.69
CA ALA A 364 6.02 -2.66 5.78
C ALA A 364 4.58 -3.09 6.10
N LYS A 365 4.09 -4.16 5.44
CA LYS A 365 2.75 -4.69 5.65
C LYS A 365 2.57 -5.28 7.05
N VAL A 366 3.54 -6.04 7.55
CA VAL A 366 3.43 -6.65 8.89
C VAL A 366 3.55 -5.58 9.99
N ILE A 367 4.37 -4.55 9.78
CA ILE A 367 4.57 -3.45 10.74
C ILE A 367 3.31 -2.59 10.88
N GLU A 368 2.59 -2.26 9.81
CA GLU A 368 1.36 -1.44 9.91
C GLU A 368 0.32 -2.09 10.84
N ASN A 369 0.13 -3.42 10.73
CA ASN A 369 -0.82 -4.15 11.56
C ASN A 369 -0.28 -4.43 12.97
N THR A 370 1.03 -4.70 13.11
CA THR A 370 1.67 -4.85 14.43
C THR A 370 1.58 -3.56 15.25
N GLN A 371 1.83 -2.40 14.63
CA GLN A 371 1.69 -1.11 15.30
C GLN A 371 0.25 -0.86 15.76
N ARG A 372 -0.73 -1.15 14.90
CA ARG A 372 -2.15 -1.00 15.24
C ARG A 372 -2.55 -1.91 16.40
N ASP A 373 -2.15 -3.18 16.36
CA ASP A 373 -2.39 -4.16 17.42
C ASP A 373 -1.84 -3.69 18.77
N LEU A 374 -0.58 -3.24 18.80
CA LEU A 374 0.07 -2.76 20.02
C LEU A 374 -0.59 -1.50 20.59
N ASN A 375 -1.02 -0.58 19.74
CA ASN A 375 -1.71 0.62 20.20
C ASN A 375 -3.09 0.28 20.79
N VAL A 376 -3.83 -0.66 20.20
CA VAL A 376 -5.10 -1.13 20.80
C VAL A 376 -4.83 -1.88 22.10
N ALA A 377 -3.78 -2.70 22.16
CA ALA A 377 -3.37 -3.37 23.41
C ALA A 377 -3.05 -2.38 24.52
N LEU A 378 -2.35 -1.29 24.20
CA LEU A 378 -2.13 -0.22 25.17
C LEU A 378 -3.44 0.39 25.65
N MET A 379 -4.41 0.67 24.75
CA MET A 379 -5.71 1.19 25.16
C MET A 379 -6.49 0.20 26.04
N ASN A 380 -6.41 -1.09 25.72
CA ASN A 380 -7.00 -2.18 26.50
C ASN A 380 -6.34 -2.34 27.88
N GLU A 381 -5.02 -2.20 27.99
CA GLU A 381 -4.37 -2.23 29.29
C GLU A 381 -4.73 -1.01 30.14
N LEU A 382 -4.77 0.17 29.50
CA LEU A 382 -5.19 1.40 30.16
C LEU A 382 -6.64 1.32 30.64
N SER A 383 -7.57 0.76 29.86
CA SER A 383 -8.96 0.60 30.32
C SER A 383 -9.08 -0.24 31.59
N VAL A 384 -8.33 -1.35 31.67
CA VAL A 384 -8.28 -2.19 32.87
C VAL A 384 -7.70 -1.44 34.07
N ILE A 385 -6.66 -0.62 33.87
CA ILE A 385 -6.07 0.20 34.94
C ILE A 385 -7.06 1.27 35.41
N LEU A 386 -7.67 2.00 34.48
CA LEU A 386 -8.60 3.09 34.77
C LEU A 386 -9.88 2.57 35.44
N ASP A 387 -10.39 1.39 35.04
CA ASP A 387 -11.50 0.72 35.72
C ASP A 387 -11.20 0.42 37.19
N ARG A 388 -9.97 -0.01 37.51
CA ARG A 388 -9.54 -0.24 38.90
C ARG A 388 -9.41 1.06 39.70
N MET A 389 -9.20 2.19 39.01
CA MET A 389 -9.15 3.52 39.59
C MET A 389 -10.51 4.22 39.65
N ASP A 390 -11.59 3.58 39.16
CA ASP A 390 -12.92 4.18 38.99
C ASP A 390 -12.90 5.44 38.09
N VAL A 391 -12.07 5.41 37.04
CA VAL A 391 -11.93 6.48 36.07
C VAL A 391 -12.50 6.05 34.72
N ASN A 392 -13.32 6.89 34.09
CA ASN A 392 -13.90 6.60 32.78
C ASN A 392 -12.86 6.72 31.66
N THR A 393 -12.60 5.60 30.97
CA THR A 393 -11.60 5.52 29.89
C THR A 393 -11.89 6.50 28.76
N LYS A 394 -13.12 6.55 28.25
CA LYS A 394 -13.49 7.46 27.15
C LYS A 394 -13.22 8.93 27.51
N ALA A 395 -13.57 9.36 28.72
CA ALA A 395 -13.32 10.72 29.19
C ALA A 395 -11.81 11.04 29.25
N VAL A 396 -10.99 10.08 29.68
CA VAL A 396 -9.51 10.22 29.67
C VAL A 396 -8.99 10.34 28.24
N LEU A 397 -9.47 9.50 27.32
CA LEU A 397 -9.05 9.53 25.91
C LEU A 397 -9.52 10.81 25.21
N ASP A 398 -10.71 11.30 25.51
CA ASP A 398 -11.24 12.57 25.00
C ASP A 398 -10.38 13.75 25.49
N ALA A 399 -9.99 13.76 26.77
CA ALA A 399 -9.10 14.77 27.34
C ALA A 399 -7.68 14.69 26.75
N ALA A 400 -7.09 13.50 26.65
CA ALA A 400 -5.77 13.29 26.08
C ALA A 400 -5.72 13.65 24.58
N GLY A 401 -6.79 13.34 23.85
CA GLY A 401 -6.98 13.64 22.44
C GLY A 401 -7.09 15.12 22.09
N THR A 402 -7.10 16.03 23.08
CA THR A 402 -6.95 17.49 22.86
C THR A 402 -5.53 17.88 22.49
N LYS A 403 -4.54 17.04 22.80
CA LYS A 403 -3.14 17.26 22.42
C LYS A 403 -2.94 16.94 20.94
N TRP A 404 -2.41 17.91 20.19
CA TRP A 404 -2.31 17.86 18.72
C TRP A 404 -1.56 16.65 18.13
N ASN A 405 -0.66 16.02 18.89
CA ASN A 405 0.09 14.83 18.46
C ASN A 405 -0.32 13.54 19.17
N PHE A 406 -1.46 13.53 19.88
CA PHE A 406 -1.99 12.30 20.45
C PHE A 406 -2.65 11.46 19.35
N LEU A 407 -2.13 10.26 19.12
CA LEU A 407 -2.72 9.32 18.17
C LEU A 407 -3.94 8.66 18.83
N ARG A 408 -5.11 8.81 18.20
CA ARG A 408 -6.36 8.30 18.75
C ARG A 408 -6.53 6.81 18.45
N PHE A 409 -6.54 6.01 19.50
CA PHE A 409 -6.96 4.61 19.51
C PHE A 409 -8.00 4.43 20.61
N THR A 410 -8.81 3.39 20.51
CA THR A 410 -9.81 3.04 21.53
C THR A 410 -9.64 1.59 21.96
N PRO A 411 -10.00 1.25 23.20
CA PRO A 411 -10.04 -0.14 23.64
C PRO A 411 -11.14 -0.90 22.87
N GLY A 412 -11.04 -2.23 22.87
CA GLY A 412 -12.00 -3.10 22.22
C GLY A 412 -11.47 -4.51 21.98
N LEU A 413 -12.32 -5.33 21.39
CA LEU A 413 -11.98 -6.68 20.97
C LEU A 413 -11.24 -6.66 19.64
N VAL A 414 -10.10 -7.36 19.56
CA VAL A 414 -9.25 -7.40 18.37
C VAL A 414 -9.43 -8.72 17.62
N GLY A 415 -10.40 -8.74 16.71
CA GLY A 415 -10.68 -9.86 15.80
C GLY A 415 -10.20 -9.65 14.36
N GLY A 416 -10.73 -10.47 13.44
CA GLY A 416 -10.47 -10.39 11.99
C GLY A 416 -9.14 -10.99 11.54
N HIS A 417 -8.79 -10.81 10.27
CA HIS A 417 -7.66 -11.49 9.59
C HIS A 417 -6.30 -10.85 9.78
N CYS A 418 -6.22 -9.54 9.98
CA CYS A 418 -4.94 -8.85 9.90
C CYS A 418 -4.38 -8.55 11.30
N ILE A 419 -5.07 -7.70 12.07
CA ILE A 419 -4.57 -7.25 13.39
C ILE A 419 -4.44 -8.43 14.37
N GLY A 420 -5.38 -9.38 14.30
CA GLY A 420 -5.41 -10.60 15.11
C GLY A 420 -4.30 -11.62 14.81
N VAL A 421 -3.64 -11.53 13.66
CA VAL A 421 -2.85 -12.62 13.06
C VAL A 421 -1.46 -12.16 12.66
N ASP A 422 -1.36 -11.05 11.94
CA ASP A 422 -0.11 -10.55 11.36
C ASP A 422 1.03 -10.36 12.37
N PRO A 423 0.80 -9.92 13.62
CA PRO A 423 1.88 -9.83 14.61
C PRO A 423 2.59 -11.16 14.88
N TYR A 424 1.93 -12.30 14.65
CA TYR A 424 2.55 -13.61 14.78
C TYR A 424 3.52 -13.93 13.63
N TYR A 425 3.36 -13.32 12.45
CA TYR A 425 4.34 -13.45 11.36
C TYR A 425 5.72 -12.92 11.77
N LEU A 426 5.74 -11.70 12.33
CA LEU A 426 6.99 -11.10 12.78
C LEU A 426 7.56 -11.84 14.00
N THR A 427 6.69 -12.33 14.89
CA THR A 427 7.10 -13.14 16.04
C THR A 427 7.79 -14.43 15.60
N HIS A 428 7.18 -15.17 14.67
CA HIS A 428 7.76 -16.39 14.12
C HIS A 428 9.12 -16.15 13.47
N ALA A 429 9.21 -15.16 12.58
CA ALA A 429 10.47 -14.81 11.90
C ALA A 429 11.55 -14.39 12.91
N SER A 430 11.17 -13.63 13.94
CA SER A 430 12.05 -13.21 15.03
C SER A 430 12.59 -14.40 15.84
N GLU A 431 11.71 -15.34 16.22
CA GLU A 431 12.08 -16.50 17.03
C GLU A 431 12.99 -17.47 16.26
N GLN A 432 12.79 -17.63 14.95
CA GLN A 432 13.71 -18.40 14.09
C GLN A 432 15.14 -17.83 14.07
N LEU A 433 15.29 -16.52 14.26
CA LEU A 433 16.57 -15.84 14.37
C LEU A 433 17.13 -15.85 15.81
N GLY A 434 16.46 -16.54 16.74
CA GLY A 434 16.87 -16.64 18.14
C GLY A 434 16.50 -15.42 19.00
N TYR A 435 15.64 -14.51 18.50
CA TYR A 435 15.16 -13.35 19.25
C TYR A 435 13.68 -13.50 19.61
N ARG A 436 13.35 -13.46 20.90
CA ARG A 436 11.96 -13.51 21.38
C ARG A 436 11.42 -12.09 21.56
N PRO A 437 10.39 -11.66 20.81
CA PRO A 437 9.89 -10.29 20.91
C PRO A 437 8.94 -10.11 22.09
N GLU A 438 9.38 -9.39 23.13
CA GLU A 438 8.59 -9.22 24.36
C GLU A 438 7.37 -8.29 24.18
N VAL A 439 7.52 -7.19 23.44
CA VAL A 439 6.47 -6.17 23.29
C VAL A 439 5.30 -6.70 22.47
N ILE A 440 5.56 -7.33 21.33
CA ILE A 440 4.55 -7.90 20.43
C ILE A 440 3.75 -8.98 21.16
N LEU A 441 4.45 -9.91 21.83
CA LEU A 441 3.82 -10.98 22.59
C LEU A 441 3.00 -10.44 23.77
N ALA A 442 3.44 -9.37 24.44
CA ALA A 442 2.66 -8.73 25.50
C ALA A 442 1.36 -8.11 24.97
N GLY A 443 1.43 -7.38 23.85
CA GLY A 443 0.25 -6.80 23.22
C GLY A 443 -0.79 -7.86 22.83
N ARG A 444 -0.34 -8.96 22.23
CA ARG A 444 -1.22 -10.10 21.90
C ARG A 444 -1.87 -10.72 23.12
N ARG A 445 -1.12 -10.94 24.21
CA ARG A 445 -1.68 -11.47 25.46
C ARG A 445 -2.77 -10.57 26.04
N ILE A 446 -2.56 -9.25 26.00
CA ILE A 446 -3.55 -8.27 26.49
C ILE A 446 -4.81 -8.33 25.63
N ASN A 447 -4.66 -8.22 24.30
CA ASN A 447 -5.79 -8.23 23.37
C ASN A 447 -6.60 -9.53 23.40
N ASP A 448 -5.92 -10.69 23.48
CA ASP A 448 -6.58 -12.00 23.56
C ASP A 448 -7.32 -12.22 24.89
N ASP A 449 -7.02 -11.48 25.96
CA ASP A 449 -7.70 -11.65 27.26
C ASP A 449 -8.95 -10.77 27.41
N MET A 450 -9.18 -9.81 26.51
CA MET A 450 -10.24 -8.81 26.68
C MET A 450 -11.65 -9.39 26.71
N GLY A 451 -11.94 -10.44 25.92
CA GLY A 451 -13.25 -11.12 25.98
C GLY A 451 -13.53 -11.69 27.37
N ARG A 452 -12.54 -12.39 27.94
CA ARG A 452 -12.62 -12.93 29.30
C ARG A 452 -12.71 -11.83 30.36
N HIS A 453 -11.97 -10.74 30.18
CA HIS A 453 -12.03 -9.58 31.07
C HIS A 453 -13.45 -9.00 31.16
N VAL A 454 -14.12 -8.82 30.02
CA VAL A 454 -15.51 -8.31 29.94
C VAL A 454 -16.47 -9.21 30.72
N ALA A 455 -16.44 -10.52 30.48
CA ALA A 455 -17.31 -11.47 31.18
C ALA A 455 -17.04 -11.48 32.70
N ARG A 456 -15.77 -11.53 33.12
CA ARG A 456 -15.39 -11.45 34.55
C ARG A 456 -15.87 -10.16 35.21
N LYS A 457 -15.80 -9.04 34.50
CA LYS A 457 -16.31 -7.76 34.98
C LYS A 457 -17.82 -7.77 35.16
N ALA A 458 -18.57 -8.34 34.20
CA ALA A 458 -20.01 -8.53 34.31
C ALA A 458 -20.39 -9.38 35.54
N ILE A 459 -19.70 -10.51 35.74
CA ILE A 459 -19.88 -11.40 36.88
C ILE A 459 -19.61 -10.68 38.21
N LYS A 460 -18.53 -9.90 38.29
CA LYS A 460 -18.23 -9.08 39.47
C LYS A 460 -19.36 -8.10 39.78
N MET A 461 -19.93 -7.45 38.76
CA MET A 461 -21.06 -6.53 38.93
C MET A 461 -22.34 -7.25 39.36
N LEU A 462 -22.62 -8.46 38.85
CA LEU A 462 -23.73 -9.29 39.31
C LEU A 462 -23.60 -9.62 40.80
N ILE A 463 -22.42 -10.06 41.23
CA ILE A 463 -22.13 -10.37 42.65
C ILE A 463 -22.30 -9.13 43.53
N GLN A 464 -21.79 -7.97 43.10
CA GLN A 464 -21.94 -6.71 43.83
C GLN A 464 -23.41 -6.27 43.99
N ARG A 465 -24.28 -6.69 43.07
CA ARG A 465 -25.72 -6.46 43.12
C ARG A 465 -26.49 -7.56 43.87
N GLY A 466 -25.80 -8.57 44.41
CA GLY A 466 -26.42 -9.69 45.12
C GLY A 466 -27.24 -10.61 44.21
N ARG A 467 -26.92 -10.65 42.91
CA ARG A 467 -27.56 -11.55 41.94
C ARG A 467 -26.91 -12.93 41.98
N ASP A 468 -27.72 -13.97 41.80
CA ASP A 468 -27.21 -15.31 41.56
C ASP A 468 -26.57 -15.36 40.18
N VAL A 469 -25.28 -15.67 40.13
CA VAL A 469 -24.51 -15.70 38.88
C VAL A 469 -25.01 -16.83 37.98
N ALA A 470 -25.20 -18.03 38.53
CA ALA A 470 -25.59 -19.21 37.75
C ALA A 470 -27.00 -19.07 37.14
N GLY A 471 -27.90 -18.36 37.82
CA GLY A 471 -29.24 -18.05 37.35
C GLY A 471 -29.37 -16.79 36.47
N ALA A 472 -28.29 -16.05 36.27
CA ALA A 472 -28.35 -14.75 35.59
C ALA A 472 -28.69 -14.89 34.10
N LYS A 473 -29.59 -14.05 33.60
CA LYS A 473 -29.90 -13.93 32.18
C LYS A 473 -28.96 -12.94 31.52
N VAL A 474 -28.10 -13.41 30.63
CA VAL A 474 -27.12 -12.58 29.90
C VAL A 474 -27.45 -12.57 28.42
N ALA A 475 -27.49 -11.38 27.82
CA ALA A 475 -27.68 -11.19 26.38
C ALA A 475 -26.50 -10.41 25.78
N ILE A 476 -25.99 -10.88 24.65
CA ILE A 476 -24.88 -10.29 23.90
C ILE A 476 -25.40 -9.86 22.52
N LEU A 477 -25.18 -8.59 22.18
CA LEU A 477 -25.54 -7.98 20.91
C LEU A 477 -24.28 -7.78 20.06
N GLY A 478 -24.20 -8.55 18.99
CA GLY A 478 -23.09 -8.56 18.03
C GLY A 478 -22.22 -9.82 18.18
N LEU A 479 -21.87 -10.41 17.05
CA LEU A 479 -20.98 -11.56 16.89
C LEU A 479 -19.88 -11.26 15.85
N THR A 480 -20.13 -10.42 14.85
CA THR A 480 -19.12 -10.12 13.82
C THR A 480 -17.88 -9.47 14.43
N PHE A 481 -16.74 -9.53 13.73
CA PHE A 481 -15.52 -8.91 14.27
C PHE A 481 -15.51 -7.37 14.12
N LYS A 482 -16.37 -6.84 13.24
CA LYS A 482 -16.49 -5.41 12.90
C LYS A 482 -17.96 -5.05 12.66
N GLU A 483 -18.32 -3.84 13.05
CA GLU A 483 -19.63 -3.26 12.80
C GLU A 483 -19.98 -3.19 11.30
N ASP A 484 -21.27 -3.31 11.01
CA ASP A 484 -21.89 -3.16 9.69
C ASP A 484 -21.32 -4.06 8.56
N VAL A 485 -20.65 -5.17 8.91
CA VAL A 485 -20.20 -6.18 7.94
C VAL A 485 -20.57 -7.59 8.43
N PRO A 486 -20.92 -8.55 7.54
CA PRO A 486 -21.37 -9.90 7.92
C PRO A 486 -20.21 -10.85 8.29
N ASP A 487 -19.02 -10.34 8.60
CA ASP A 487 -17.82 -11.16 8.71
C ASP A 487 -17.60 -11.70 10.12
N LEU A 488 -17.67 -13.03 10.23
CA LEU A 488 -17.56 -13.78 11.47
C LEU A 488 -16.13 -14.22 11.79
N ARG A 489 -15.20 -14.07 10.87
CA ARG A 489 -13.89 -14.73 10.95
C ARG A 489 -13.04 -14.15 12.09
N ASN A 490 -12.52 -15.04 12.95
CA ASN A 490 -11.72 -14.68 14.13
C ASN A 490 -12.39 -13.61 15.01
N SER A 491 -13.71 -13.70 15.18
CA SER A 491 -14.40 -12.88 16.19
C SER A 491 -13.90 -13.25 17.59
N LYS A 492 -13.81 -12.27 18.48
CA LYS A 492 -13.45 -12.45 19.90
C LYS A 492 -14.67 -12.37 20.83
N VAL A 493 -15.86 -12.23 20.28
CA VAL A 493 -17.11 -12.34 21.05
C VAL A 493 -17.32 -13.76 21.61
N PRO A 494 -16.99 -14.86 20.89
CA PRO A 494 -17.05 -16.21 21.46
C PRO A 494 -16.30 -16.37 22.79
N ASP A 495 -15.17 -15.68 22.96
CA ASP A 495 -14.41 -15.72 24.23
C ASP A 495 -15.23 -15.19 25.42
N ILE A 496 -16.18 -14.28 25.20
CA ILE A 496 -17.11 -13.79 26.23
C ILE A 496 -18.10 -14.89 26.61
N LEU A 497 -18.66 -15.57 25.60
CA LEU A 497 -19.63 -16.66 25.78
C LEU A 497 -19.00 -17.84 26.55
N ASP A 498 -17.79 -18.23 26.15
CA ASP A 498 -17.05 -19.33 26.77
C ASP A 498 -16.70 -19.01 28.23
N GLU A 499 -16.24 -17.78 28.52
CA GLU A 499 -15.97 -17.38 29.91
C GLU A 499 -17.26 -17.36 30.74
N PHE A 500 -18.41 -16.91 30.21
CA PHE A 500 -19.67 -17.03 30.94
C PHE A 500 -20.05 -18.49 31.20
N ALA A 501 -19.87 -19.37 30.21
CA ALA A 501 -20.16 -20.79 30.33
C ALA A 501 -19.29 -21.47 31.41
N ASP A 502 -18.03 -21.06 31.56
CA ASP A 502 -17.12 -21.55 32.61
C ASP A 502 -17.63 -21.19 34.03
N TYR A 503 -18.38 -20.10 34.19
CA TYR A 503 -19.07 -19.75 35.43
C TYR A 503 -20.48 -20.35 35.55
N GLY A 504 -20.88 -21.22 34.62
CA GLY A 504 -22.20 -21.85 34.58
C GLY A 504 -23.32 -20.93 34.09
N VAL A 505 -22.99 -19.79 33.46
CA VAL A 505 -23.95 -18.81 32.96
C VAL A 505 -24.23 -19.07 31.48
N LYS A 506 -25.50 -19.25 31.13
CA LYS A 506 -25.90 -19.41 29.73
C LYS A 506 -26.26 -18.06 29.12
N ALA A 507 -25.32 -17.48 28.39
CA ALA A 507 -25.56 -16.26 27.63
C ALA A 507 -26.25 -16.55 26.28
N THR A 508 -27.16 -15.66 25.88
CA THR A 508 -27.77 -15.63 24.55
C THR A 508 -27.05 -14.61 23.68
N ILE A 509 -27.00 -14.85 22.37
CA ILE A 509 -26.37 -13.95 21.41
C ILE A 509 -27.28 -13.64 20.23
N HIS A 510 -27.16 -12.44 19.68
CA HIS A 510 -27.81 -12.00 18.46
C HIS A 510 -26.85 -11.18 17.60
N ASP A 511 -26.98 -11.22 16.28
CA ASP A 511 -26.28 -10.34 15.34
C ASP A 511 -27.16 -10.10 14.09
N PRO A 512 -27.39 -8.85 13.66
CA PRO A 512 -28.25 -8.55 12.50
C PRO A 512 -27.54 -8.69 11.15
N MET A 513 -26.21 -8.78 11.12
CA MET A 513 -25.40 -8.85 9.91
C MET A 513 -24.91 -10.27 9.63
N ALA A 514 -24.63 -11.06 10.67
CA ALA A 514 -24.08 -12.40 10.53
C ALA A 514 -25.11 -13.41 9.96
N ASP A 515 -24.64 -14.30 9.08
CA ASP A 515 -25.45 -15.42 8.61
C ASP A 515 -25.64 -16.47 9.74
N PRO A 516 -26.89 -16.87 10.06
CA PRO A 516 -27.15 -17.83 11.13
C PRO A 516 -26.56 -19.23 10.89
N ALA A 517 -26.47 -19.67 9.64
CA ALA A 517 -25.91 -20.98 9.31
C ALA A 517 -24.38 -20.97 9.43
N GLU A 518 -23.74 -19.88 9.01
CA GLU A 518 -22.30 -19.66 9.20
C GLU A 518 -21.94 -19.57 10.70
N ALA A 519 -22.70 -18.81 11.49
CA ALA A 519 -22.49 -18.73 12.94
C ALA A 519 -22.61 -20.09 13.64
N HIS A 520 -23.54 -20.94 13.19
CA HIS A 520 -23.67 -22.30 13.71
C HIS A 520 -22.53 -23.21 13.25
N HIS A 521 -22.07 -23.07 12.00
CA HIS A 521 -20.98 -23.87 11.48
C HIS A 521 -19.64 -23.54 12.15
N GLU A 522 -19.32 -22.25 12.27
CA GLU A 522 -18.03 -21.76 12.78
C GLU A 522 -17.93 -21.86 14.31
N TYR A 523 -19.00 -21.52 15.02
CA TYR A 523 -18.96 -21.39 16.49
C TYR A 523 -19.97 -22.27 17.23
N GLY A 524 -20.79 -23.06 16.52
CA GLY A 524 -21.87 -23.83 17.16
C GLY A 524 -23.00 -22.96 17.73
N LEU A 525 -22.98 -21.66 17.47
CA LEU A 525 -23.91 -20.69 18.07
C LEU A 525 -25.24 -20.65 17.33
N ARG A 526 -26.29 -20.27 18.05
CA ARG A 526 -27.62 -20.02 17.49
C ARG A 526 -28.11 -18.67 17.96
N PHE A 527 -28.55 -17.84 17.03
CA PHE A 527 -29.06 -16.52 17.37
C PHE A 527 -30.41 -16.60 18.08
N THR A 528 -30.55 -15.74 19.08
CA THR A 528 -31.80 -15.49 19.79
C THR A 528 -32.42 -14.23 19.20
N ALA A 529 -33.72 -14.25 18.91
CA ALA A 529 -34.41 -13.10 18.37
C ALA A 529 -34.43 -11.95 19.41
N PRO A 530 -34.07 -10.70 19.06
CA PRO A 530 -33.99 -9.59 20.01
C PRO A 530 -35.30 -9.33 20.75
N GLU A 531 -36.43 -9.59 20.08
CA GLU A 531 -37.78 -9.39 20.62
C GLU A 531 -38.10 -10.38 21.74
N THR A 532 -37.31 -11.44 21.89
CA THR A 532 -37.48 -12.42 22.98
C THR A 532 -36.65 -12.08 24.22
N LEU A 533 -35.86 -11.00 24.16
CA LEU A 533 -35.09 -10.53 25.31
C LEU A 533 -36.03 -9.82 26.29
N GLU A 534 -36.26 -10.44 27.44
CA GLU A 534 -37.05 -9.86 28.54
C GLU A 534 -36.39 -10.12 29.89
N GLN A 535 -36.33 -9.07 30.71
CA GLN A 535 -35.79 -9.10 32.07
C GLN A 535 -34.37 -9.67 32.12
N VAL A 536 -33.49 -9.21 31.23
CA VAL A 536 -32.08 -9.63 31.25
C VAL A 536 -31.35 -8.96 32.40
N ASP A 537 -30.49 -9.70 33.09
CA ASP A 537 -29.66 -9.18 34.18
C ASP A 537 -28.44 -8.42 33.65
N VAL A 538 -27.90 -8.88 32.50
CA VAL A 538 -26.78 -8.25 31.79
C VAL A 538 -27.10 -8.16 30.31
N LEU A 539 -26.97 -6.96 29.75
CA LEU A 539 -26.98 -6.71 28.30
C LEU A 539 -25.60 -6.20 27.89
N ILE A 540 -24.96 -6.87 26.93
CA ILE A 540 -23.64 -6.52 26.41
C ILE A 540 -23.80 -6.09 24.95
N LEU A 541 -23.52 -4.83 24.65
CA LEU A 541 -23.30 -4.36 23.28
C LEU A 541 -21.84 -4.63 22.90
N ALA A 542 -21.62 -5.76 22.24
CA ALA A 542 -20.29 -6.22 21.84
C ALA A 542 -19.84 -5.62 20.51
N VAL A 543 -20.76 -5.46 19.56
CA VAL A 543 -20.50 -4.86 18.24
C VAL A 543 -21.55 -3.78 17.94
N ASN A 544 -21.08 -2.59 17.55
CA ASN A 544 -21.92 -1.40 17.41
C ASN A 544 -22.56 -1.28 16.01
N HIS A 545 -23.32 -2.28 15.59
CA HIS A 545 -24.09 -2.17 14.35
C HIS A 545 -25.06 -1.00 14.41
N ARG A 546 -25.27 -0.31 13.28
CA ARG A 546 -26.23 0.80 13.20
C ARG A 546 -27.63 0.39 13.66
N GLN A 547 -28.07 -0.81 13.29
CA GLN A 547 -29.38 -1.35 13.69
C GLN A 547 -29.56 -1.38 15.21
N TYR A 548 -28.50 -1.67 15.97
CA TYR A 548 -28.55 -1.63 17.44
C TYR A 548 -28.56 -0.22 17.98
N LEU A 549 -27.73 0.66 17.42
CA LEU A 549 -27.64 2.05 17.87
C LEU A 549 -28.93 2.83 17.61
N GLU A 550 -29.61 2.56 16.49
CA GLU A 550 -30.91 3.15 16.14
C GLU A 550 -32.04 2.69 17.07
N GLN A 551 -31.95 1.47 17.59
CA GLN A 551 -32.96 0.86 18.46
C GLN A 551 -32.53 0.80 19.93
N ILE A 552 -31.46 1.51 20.30
CA ILE A 552 -30.82 1.35 21.61
C ILE A 552 -31.77 1.65 22.76
N ASP A 553 -32.64 2.65 22.62
CA ASP A 553 -33.60 3.03 23.65
C ASP A 553 -34.59 1.88 23.91
N THR A 554 -35.03 1.16 22.87
CA THR A 554 -35.89 -0.03 22.99
C THR A 554 -35.12 -1.21 23.58
N LEU A 555 -33.91 -1.48 23.11
CA LEU A 555 -33.07 -2.57 23.61
C LEU A 555 -32.77 -2.41 25.10
N LEU A 556 -32.52 -1.19 25.59
CA LEU A 556 -32.28 -0.94 27.01
C LEU A 556 -33.51 -1.24 27.90
N THR A 557 -34.72 -1.27 27.34
CA THR A 557 -35.93 -1.64 28.12
C THR A 557 -36.02 -3.13 28.46
N CYS A 558 -35.25 -3.99 27.80
CA CYS A 558 -35.24 -5.42 28.13
C CYS A 558 -34.51 -5.72 29.45
N LEU A 559 -33.70 -4.78 29.95
CA LEU A 559 -32.97 -4.92 31.19
C LEU A 559 -33.91 -4.97 32.39
N HIS A 560 -33.68 -5.93 33.28
CA HIS A 560 -34.33 -5.95 34.58
C HIS A 560 -33.99 -4.66 35.37
N PRO A 561 -34.90 -4.13 36.21
CA PRO A 561 -34.57 -3.05 37.15
C PRO A 561 -33.32 -3.34 37.99
N GLY A 562 -32.30 -2.48 37.93
CA GLY A 562 -31.02 -2.73 38.58
C GLY A 562 -30.08 -3.68 37.83
N GLY A 563 -30.40 -4.00 36.58
CA GLY A 563 -29.56 -4.76 35.65
C GLY A 563 -28.30 -3.99 35.25
N ILE A 564 -27.51 -4.62 34.39
CA ILE A 564 -26.19 -4.15 33.98
C ILE A 564 -26.16 -3.98 32.47
N PHE A 565 -25.76 -2.81 32.01
CA PHE A 565 -25.49 -2.54 30.61
C PHE A 565 -23.98 -2.37 30.40
N ILE A 566 -23.42 -3.17 29.48
CA ILE A 566 -22.02 -3.13 29.08
C ILE A 566 -21.93 -2.67 27.63
N ASP A 567 -21.18 -1.60 27.39
CA ASP A 567 -20.95 -1.02 26.07
C ASP A 567 -19.45 -1.04 25.76
N LEU A 568 -19.01 -2.00 24.93
CA LEU A 568 -17.58 -2.26 24.77
C LEU A 568 -16.81 -1.14 24.08
N LYS A 569 -17.48 -0.30 23.29
CA LYS A 569 -16.83 0.78 22.53
C LYS A 569 -17.30 2.17 23.00
N SER A 570 -18.02 2.24 24.12
CA SER A 570 -18.57 3.49 24.67
C SER A 570 -19.36 4.32 23.63
N ALA A 571 -20.17 3.65 22.81
CA ALA A 571 -20.95 4.30 21.74
C ALA A 571 -22.29 4.86 22.19
N VAL A 572 -22.82 4.40 23.33
CA VAL A 572 -24.08 4.86 23.89
C VAL A 572 -23.80 5.97 24.88
N ASP A 573 -24.51 7.10 24.74
CA ASP A 573 -24.48 8.17 25.74
C ASP A 573 -24.99 7.62 27.08
N PRO A 574 -24.18 7.68 28.16
CA PRO A 574 -24.60 7.21 29.49
C PRO A 574 -25.89 7.88 29.98
N ALA A 575 -26.25 9.07 29.49
CA ALA A 575 -27.50 9.74 29.82
C ALA A 575 -28.76 9.02 29.30
N LYS A 576 -28.62 8.14 28.30
CA LYS A 576 -29.71 7.30 27.78
C LYS A 576 -29.95 6.04 28.61
N VAL A 577 -29.01 5.68 29.48
CA VAL A 577 -29.11 4.47 30.29
C VAL A 577 -30.20 4.66 31.36
N PRO A 578 -31.20 3.76 31.48
CA PRO A 578 -32.29 3.91 32.43
C PRO A 578 -31.80 4.04 33.88
N GLU A 579 -32.52 4.84 34.68
CA GLU A 579 -32.19 5.02 36.10
C GLU A 579 -32.17 3.66 36.84
N GLY A 580 -31.14 3.46 37.67
CA GLY A 580 -30.94 2.23 38.43
C GLY A 580 -30.13 1.15 37.70
N VAL A 581 -30.04 1.18 36.36
CA VAL A 581 -29.16 0.31 35.58
C VAL A 581 -27.69 0.68 35.84
N ARG A 582 -26.82 -0.31 36.03
CA ARG A 582 -25.39 -0.09 36.11
C ARG A 582 -24.80 -0.04 34.70
N TYR A 583 -24.28 1.11 34.31
CA TYR A 583 -23.48 1.25 33.09
C TYR A 583 -22.01 0.89 33.35
N TRP A 584 -21.39 0.21 32.39
CA TRP A 584 -19.95 0.03 32.29
C TRP A 584 -19.51 -0.01 30.83
N SER A 585 -18.31 0.49 30.56
CA SER A 585 -17.68 0.43 29.24
C SER A 585 -16.18 0.22 29.38
N LEU A 586 -15.53 -0.22 28.30
CA LEU A 586 -14.07 -0.28 28.22
C LEU A 586 -13.47 1.13 28.22
#